data_AF-A0A8C3PYH4-F1
#
_entry.id   AF-A0A8C3PYH4-F1
#
_cell.length_a   1.000
_cell.length_b   1.000
_cell.length_c   1.000
_cell.angle_alpha   90.00
_cell.angle_beta   90.00
_cell.angle_gamma   90.00
#
_symmetry.space_group_name_H-M   'P 1'
#
loop_
_entity.id
_entity.type
_entity.pdbx_description
1 polymer ?
#
loop_
_entity_poly.entity_id
_entity_poly.type
_entity_poly.pdbx_seq_one_letter_code
_entity_poly.pdbx_strand_id
1 'polypeptide(L)'
;LPAALADCPRLKDANLRGNPLRDRRLEKMVNGCQTRAVLEYLRSKGRAEGGREETRRRKREKQQKKDGGDGERDEAEAVGKLLLKVLHVGDNPAPMVVRASPGVRDVRPYIVCCVLRGVQLRPGNAVRRFLSAQTKLHEDICEKRTAATIATHDLQLVKGPLTYSVQPPAELKITPLGRKEIKAKDLLRQLQAEAEEQRKQKKRQNVSGLHKYLQLLDGKDNYPCLVDAEGVVISFPPITNSEKTKIRKTTRDLFLEVTSDTSLQICKDVMDALILKIAELNRFTMENKEEGSGSDDESDALCGPVNVDPNQNTQQPLVVEQVRVVDMDGNLKVLYPSKTDLATVSSLLTVIR
;
A
#
# COMPACT_ATOMS: atom_id res chain seq x y z
N LEU A 1 43.54 -16.97 -14.92
CA LEU A 1 43.26 -15.52 -15.11
C LEU A 1 41.77 -15.30 -14.85
N PRO A 2 41.39 -14.35 -13.99
CA PRO A 2 39.99 -14.05 -13.70
C PRO A 2 39.25 -13.57 -14.94
N ALA A 3 38.04 -14.08 -15.18
CA ALA A 3 37.22 -13.67 -16.32
C ALA A 3 36.78 -12.19 -16.24
N ALA A 4 36.72 -11.63 -15.04
CA ALA A 4 36.35 -10.24 -14.78
C ALA A 4 37.28 -9.20 -15.45
N LEU A 5 38.51 -9.58 -15.81
CA LEU A 5 39.42 -8.71 -16.56
C LEU A 5 38.90 -8.36 -17.97
N ALA A 6 38.04 -9.20 -18.55
CA ALA A 6 37.42 -8.96 -19.86
C ALA A 6 36.24 -7.99 -19.83
N ASP A 7 35.75 -7.64 -18.63
CA ASP A 7 34.58 -6.77 -18.45
C ASP A 7 34.99 -5.35 -18.00
N CYS A 8 36.29 -5.04 -18.01
CA CYS A 8 36.82 -3.70 -17.74
C CYS A 8 36.77 -2.81 -18.99
N PRO A 9 35.88 -1.79 -19.08
CA PRO A 9 35.69 -1.00 -20.29
C PRO A 9 36.84 -0.05 -20.64
N ARG A 10 37.77 0.19 -19.70
CA ARG A 10 38.93 1.09 -19.88
C ARG A 10 40.26 0.34 -20.16
N LEU A 11 40.25 -0.98 -20.17
CA LEU A 11 41.46 -1.79 -20.38
C LEU A 11 41.75 -1.92 -21.88
N LYS A 12 42.70 -1.13 -22.39
CA LYS A 12 43.07 -1.11 -23.82
C LYS A 12 44.16 -2.12 -24.17
N ASP A 13 45.11 -2.33 -23.26
CA ASP A 13 46.21 -3.28 -23.42
C ASP A 13 46.41 -4.12 -22.15
N ALA A 14 46.70 -5.41 -22.33
CA ALA A 14 46.99 -6.34 -21.24
C ALA A 14 48.23 -7.17 -21.60
N ASN A 15 49.38 -6.83 -21.03
CA ASN A 15 50.61 -7.57 -21.24
C ASN A 15 50.73 -8.71 -20.23
N LEU A 16 50.41 -9.93 -20.67
CA LEU A 16 50.43 -11.12 -19.84
C LEU A 16 51.63 -12.03 -20.12
N ARG A 17 52.58 -11.58 -20.95
CA ARG A 17 53.77 -12.35 -21.34
C ARG A 17 54.65 -12.66 -20.13
N GLY A 18 55.21 -13.88 -20.10
CA GLY A 18 56.09 -14.35 -19.02
C GLY A 18 55.38 -14.89 -17.78
N ASN A 19 54.04 -14.88 -17.73
CA ASN A 19 53.30 -15.50 -16.63
C ASN A 19 53.10 -17.01 -16.88
N PRO A 20 53.20 -17.86 -15.84
CA PRO A 20 52.91 -19.29 -15.97
C PRO A 20 51.40 -19.50 -16.17
N LEU A 21 51.00 -19.85 -17.40
CA LEU A 21 49.60 -20.09 -17.77
C LEU A 21 49.33 -21.59 -17.87
N ARG A 22 48.30 -22.08 -17.18
CA ARG A 22 47.88 -23.50 -17.25
C ARG A 22 47.30 -23.92 -18.60
N ASP A 23 46.87 -22.96 -19.42
CA ASP A 23 46.18 -23.21 -20.69
C ASP A 23 47.13 -22.92 -21.87
N ARG A 24 47.60 -23.99 -22.53
CA ARG A 24 48.56 -23.91 -23.64
C ARG A 24 48.05 -23.10 -24.85
N ARG A 25 46.73 -22.98 -25.02
CA ARG A 25 46.14 -22.18 -26.10
C ARG A 25 46.20 -20.69 -25.76
N LEU A 26 45.91 -20.35 -24.51
CA LEU A 26 46.00 -18.98 -24.00
C LEU A 26 47.45 -18.47 -23.98
N GLU A 27 48.40 -19.35 -23.65
CA GLU A 27 49.84 -19.06 -23.65
C GLU A 27 50.35 -18.66 -25.05
N LYS A 28 49.92 -19.36 -26.11
CA LYS A 28 50.24 -19.00 -27.50
C LYS A 28 49.65 -17.64 -27.92
N MET A 29 48.43 -17.35 -27.50
CA MET A 29 47.75 -16.08 -27.82
C MET A 29 48.40 -14.88 -27.12
N VAL A 30 48.87 -15.07 -25.89
CA VAL A 30 49.60 -14.07 -25.10
C VAL A 30 51.00 -13.81 -25.70
N ASN A 31 51.71 -14.85 -26.15
CA ASN A 31 53.00 -14.68 -26.82
C ASN A 31 52.87 -14.00 -28.19
N GLY A 32 51.76 -14.21 -28.91
CA GLY A 32 51.43 -13.52 -30.16
C GLY A 32 50.98 -12.06 -30.04
N CYS A 33 50.95 -11.46 -28.83
CA CYS A 33 50.54 -10.06 -28.59
C CYS A 33 49.11 -9.70 -29.07
N GLN A 34 48.21 -10.68 -29.14
CA GLN A 34 46.83 -10.46 -29.58
C GLN A 34 45.90 -10.18 -28.39
N THR A 35 46.07 -9.02 -27.74
CA THR A 35 45.34 -8.63 -26.53
C THR A 35 43.82 -8.80 -26.65
N ARG A 36 43.25 -8.40 -27.80
CA ARG A 36 41.80 -8.49 -28.05
C ARG A 36 41.29 -9.93 -28.07
N ALA A 37 42.05 -10.85 -28.65
CA ALA A 37 41.70 -12.26 -28.72
C ALA A 37 41.81 -12.95 -27.35
N VAL A 38 42.76 -12.53 -26.51
CA VAL A 38 42.91 -13.00 -25.13
C VAL A 38 41.69 -12.60 -24.27
N LEU A 39 41.23 -11.35 -24.37
CA LEU A 39 40.08 -10.87 -23.62
C LEU A 39 38.77 -11.55 -24.06
N GLU A 40 38.59 -11.78 -25.37
CA GLU A 40 37.44 -12.50 -25.91
C GLU A 40 37.42 -13.98 -25.49
N TYR A 41 38.59 -14.63 -25.48
CA TYR A 41 38.75 -15.99 -24.98
C TYR A 41 38.38 -16.10 -23.49
N LEU A 42 38.80 -15.14 -22.66
CA LEU A 42 38.43 -15.10 -21.24
C LEU A 42 36.93 -14.89 -21.01
N ARG A 43 36.28 -14.05 -21.83
CA ARG A 43 34.82 -13.81 -21.77
C ARG A 43 34.02 -15.06 -22.13
N SER A 44 34.44 -15.81 -23.14
CA SER A 44 33.76 -17.05 -23.54
C SER A 44 33.91 -18.15 -22.49
N LYS A 45 35.09 -18.28 -21.87
CA LYS A 45 35.35 -19.28 -20.83
C LYS A 45 34.64 -18.98 -19.51
N GLY A 46 34.54 -17.70 -19.12
CA GLY A 46 33.82 -17.26 -17.91
C GLY A 46 32.31 -17.59 -17.94
N ARG A 47 31.67 -17.52 -19.11
CA ARG A 47 30.26 -17.89 -19.28
C ARG A 47 30.00 -19.40 -19.13
N ALA A 48 30.96 -20.24 -19.53
CA ALA A 48 30.86 -21.69 -19.41
C ALA A 48 31.11 -22.21 -17.98
N GLU A 49 31.95 -21.54 -17.19
CA GLU A 49 32.19 -21.90 -15.79
C GLU A 49 31.06 -21.41 -14.86
N GLY A 50 30.51 -20.21 -15.10
CA GLY A 50 29.38 -19.69 -14.30
C GLY A 50 28.14 -20.60 -14.31
N GLY A 51 27.81 -21.22 -15.44
CA GLY A 51 26.69 -22.16 -15.53
C GLY A 51 26.90 -23.50 -14.81
N ARG A 52 28.16 -23.97 -14.69
CA ARG A 52 28.50 -25.20 -13.95
C ARG A 52 28.53 -24.98 -12.44
N GLU A 53 28.93 -23.78 -12.00
CA GLU A 53 28.93 -23.40 -10.59
C GLU A 53 27.51 -23.19 -10.06
N GLU A 54 26.63 -22.56 -10.86
CA GLU A 54 25.21 -22.38 -10.52
C GLU A 54 24.46 -23.73 -10.38
N THR A 55 24.75 -24.68 -11.28
CA THR A 55 24.14 -26.03 -11.24
C THR A 55 24.64 -26.86 -10.04
N ARG A 56 25.91 -26.70 -9.63
CA ARG A 56 26.46 -27.35 -8.42
C ARG A 56 25.93 -26.71 -7.13
N ARG A 57 25.69 -25.40 -7.13
CA ARG A 57 25.10 -24.65 -6.01
C ARG A 57 23.64 -25.09 -5.77
N ARG A 58 22.83 -25.20 -6.83
CA ARG A 58 21.45 -25.74 -6.76
C ARG A 58 21.39 -27.20 -6.28
N LYS A 59 22.39 -28.03 -6.62
CA LYS A 59 22.43 -29.44 -6.17
C LYS A 59 22.85 -29.58 -4.70
N ARG A 60 23.74 -28.71 -4.20
CA ARG A 60 24.10 -28.63 -2.76
C ARG A 60 22.97 -28.05 -1.91
N GLU A 61 22.26 -27.03 -2.39
CA GLU A 61 21.09 -26.45 -1.71
C GLU A 61 19.92 -27.43 -1.57
N LYS A 62 19.76 -28.38 -2.50
CA LYS A 62 18.72 -29.40 -2.45
C LYS A 62 19.06 -30.57 -1.50
N GLN A 63 20.34 -30.77 -1.19
CA GLN A 63 20.82 -31.85 -0.32
C GLN A 63 20.97 -31.39 1.14
N GLN A 64 21.24 -30.09 1.39
CA GLN A 64 21.20 -29.49 2.73
C GLN A 64 19.78 -29.26 3.27
N LYS A 65 18.74 -29.31 2.43
CA LYS A 65 17.34 -29.11 2.83
C LYS A 65 16.68 -30.36 3.45
N LYS A 66 17.44 -31.45 3.64
CA LYS A 66 16.90 -32.75 4.10
C LYS A 66 17.48 -33.23 5.44
N ASP A 67 18.39 -32.50 6.07
CA ASP A 67 19.10 -33.00 7.27
C ASP A 67 19.53 -31.92 8.29
N GLY A 68 18.90 -30.74 8.30
CA GLY A 68 19.21 -29.67 9.27
C GLY A 68 17.99 -28.81 9.55
N GLY A 69 17.63 -28.68 10.83
CA GLY A 69 16.34 -28.23 11.34
C GLY A 69 15.90 -26.79 11.01
N ASP A 70 14.60 -26.58 11.22
CA ASP A 70 13.73 -25.44 10.92
C ASP A 70 14.10 -24.08 11.56
N GLY A 71 15.34 -23.83 11.98
CA GLY A 71 15.67 -22.64 12.78
C GLY A 71 16.09 -21.39 12.00
N GLU A 72 16.90 -21.51 10.95
CA GLU A 72 17.69 -20.36 10.44
C GLU A 72 17.27 -19.84 9.06
N ARG A 73 16.34 -20.51 8.35
CA ARG A 73 15.81 -19.99 7.08
C ARG A 73 14.74 -18.91 7.27
N ASP A 74 14.11 -18.87 8.44
CA ASP A 74 13.06 -17.88 8.73
C ASP A 74 13.63 -16.49 9.03
N GLU A 75 14.84 -16.36 9.58
CA GLU A 75 15.41 -15.06 9.93
C GLU A 75 15.82 -14.24 8.70
N ALA A 76 16.44 -14.86 7.69
CA ALA A 76 16.86 -14.16 6.47
C ALA A 76 15.69 -13.78 5.55
N GLU A 77 14.56 -14.50 5.61
CA GLU A 77 13.33 -14.13 4.92
C GLU A 77 12.46 -13.14 5.72
N ALA A 78 12.71 -13.01 7.04
CA ALA A 78 12.05 -12.05 7.92
C ALA A 78 12.59 -10.61 7.82
N VAL A 79 13.85 -10.40 7.39
CA VAL A 79 14.47 -9.05 7.28
C VAL A 79 13.76 -8.14 6.25
N GLY A 80 12.94 -8.71 5.35
CA GLY A 80 12.18 -7.97 4.34
C GLY A 80 10.70 -7.75 4.66
N LYS A 81 10.11 -8.44 5.65
CA LYS A 81 8.66 -8.46 5.88
C LYS A 81 8.23 -7.25 6.73
N LEU A 82 7.17 -6.57 6.30
CA LEU A 82 6.59 -5.42 7.01
C LEU A 82 5.91 -5.92 8.30
N LEU A 83 6.25 -5.33 9.45
CA LEU A 83 5.62 -5.70 10.73
C LEU A 83 4.27 -5.00 10.89
N LEU A 84 3.21 -5.79 11.06
CA LEU A 84 1.86 -5.30 11.27
C LEU A 84 1.26 -5.99 12.49
N LYS A 85 0.88 -5.20 13.51
CA LYS A 85 0.24 -5.71 14.72
C LYS A 85 -1.27 -5.57 14.60
N VAL A 86 -2.01 -6.65 14.70
CA VAL A 86 -3.47 -6.60 14.75
C VAL A 86 -3.88 -6.47 16.21
N LEU A 87 -4.66 -5.43 16.52
CA LEU A 87 -5.23 -5.24 17.84
C LEU A 87 -6.67 -5.79 17.84
N HIS A 88 -6.87 -6.84 18.61
CA HIS A 88 -8.17 -7.47 18.75
C HIS A 88 -9.15 -6.59 19.53
N VAL A 89 -10.44 -6.71 19.18
CA VAL A 89 -11.52 -5.96 19.83
C VAL A 89 -11.58 -6.18 21.34
N GLY A 90 -11.18 -7.36 21.82
CA GLY A 90 -11.15 -7.70 23.24
C GLY A 90 -10.05 -7.00 24.03
N ASP A 91 -8.96 -6.62 23.36
CA ASP A 91 -7.82 -5.92 23.96
C ASP A 91 -7.94 -4.39 23.83
N ASN A 92 -8.95 -3.91 23.09
CA ASN A 92 -9.23 -2.50 22.92
C ASN A 92 -10.26 -2.03 23.97
N PRO A 93 -9.92 -1.06 24.83
CA PRO A 93 -10.89 -0.52 25.81
C PRO A 93 -12.07 0.22 25.16
N ALA A 94 -11.94 0.70 23.91
CA ALA A 94 -13.01 1.41 23.20
C ALA A 94 -12.97 1.10 21.69
N PRO A 95 -13.40 -0.09 21.25
CA PRO A 95 -13.35 -0.48 19.84
C PRO A 95 -14.36 0.33 19.02
N MET A 96 -13.93 0.79 17.85
CA MET A 96 -14.81 1.44 16.90
C MET A 96 -15.89 0.45 16.42
N VAL A 97 -17.15 0.89 16.41
CA VAL A 97 -18.30 0.12 15.96
C VAL A 97 -19.05 0.88 14.89
N VAL A 98 -19.39 0.18 13.81
CA VAL A 98 -20.22 0.68 12.71
C VAL A 98 -21.56 -0.06 12.73
N ARG A 99 -22.67 0.67 12.78
CA ARG A 99 -24.03 0.13 12.72
C ARG A 99 -24.54 0.21 11.29
N ALA A 100 -24.84 -0.92 10.67
CA ALA A 100 -25.41 -0.98 9.33
C ALA A 100 -26.94 -1.05 9.39
N SER A 101 -27.61 -0.07 8.80
CA SER A 101 -29.07 -0.07 8.66
C SER A 101 -29.52 -1.09 7.59
N PRO A 102 -30.73 -1.66 7.69
CA PRO A 102 -31.22 -2.63 6.70
C PRO A 102 -31.40 -2.04 5.29
N GLY A 103 -31.69 -0.74 5.17
CA GLY A 103 -31.92 -0.07 3.88
C GLY A 103 -30.69 0.01 2.97
N VAL A 104 -29.49 -0.22 3.49
CA VAL A 104 -28.27 -0.27 2.67
C VAL A 104 -28.24 -1.48 1.72
N ARG A 105 -29.04 -2.51 1.99
CA ARG A 105 -29.05 -3.75 1.21
C ARG A 105 -29.47 -3.54 -0.24
N ASP A 106 -30.38 -2.60 -0.48
CA ASP A 106 -30.94 -2.35 -1.82
C ASP A 106 -30.03 -1.44 -2.67
N VAL A 107 -29.10 -0.74 -2.02
CA VAL A 107 -28.26 0.27 -2.69
C VAL A 107 -26.81 -0.18 -2.78
N ARG A 108 -26.21 -0.56 -1.65
CA ARG A 108 -24.80 -0.96 -1.51
C ARG A 108 -24.59 -1.76 -0.21
N PRO A 109 -24.90 -3.08 -0.20
CA PRO A 109 -25.02 -3.90 1.01
C PRO A 109 -23.75 -4.08 1.84
N TYR A 110 -22.57 -4.09 1.20
CA TYR A 110 -21.35 -4.55 1.86
C TYR A 110 -20.47 -3.38 2.30
N ILE A 111 -20.05 -3.42 3.56
CA ILE A 111 -19.09 -2.49 4.15
C ILE A 111 -18.07 -3.25 5.01
N VAL A 112 -16.79 -2.92 4.85
CA VAL A 112 -15.67 -3.42 5.64
C VAL A 112 -14.91 -2.21 6.16
N CYS A 113 -14.55 -2.22 7.44
CA CYS A 113 -13.82 -1.13 8.07
C CYS A 113 -12.64 -1.66 8.88
N CYS A 114 -11.60 -0.85 9.03
CA CYS A 114 -10.55 -1.04 10.04
C CYS A 114 -10.00 0.31 10.48
N VAL A 115 -9.30 0.31 11.61
CA VAL A 115 -8.50 1.45 12.05
C VAL A 115 -7.03 1.11 11.86
N LEU A 116 -6.26 2.00 11.25
CA LEU A 116 -4.82 1.85 11.06
C LEU A 116 -4.10 2.97 11.83
N ARG A 117 -3.31 2.61 12.84
CA ARG A 117 -2.54 3.54 13.66
C ARG A 117 -1.05 3.51 13.32
N GLY A 118 -0.40 4.65 13.56
CA GLY A 118 1.05 4.80 13.37
C GLY A 118 1.46 5.11 11.94
N VAL A 119 0.55 5.65 11.12
CA VAL A 119 0.86 6.05 9.74
C VAL A 119 1.65 7.37 9.75
N GLN A 120 2.80 7.39 9.07
CA GLN A 120 3.61 8.60 8.97
C GLN A 120 3.36 9.36 7.66
N LEU A 121 2.54 10.41 7.73
CA LEU A 121 2.20 11.26 6.57
C LEU A 121 2.87 12.64 6.56
N ARG A 122 3.66 12.97 7.59
CA ARG A 122 4.30 14.29 7.74
C ARG A 122 5.38 14.61 6.68
N PRO A 123 6.32 13.69 6.37
CA PRO A 123 7.49 14.06 5.57
C PRO A 123 7.18 14.29 4.09
N GLY A 124 7.72 15.40 3.56
CA GLY A 124 7.75 15.70 2.12
C GLY A 124 6.42 15.49 1.39
N ASN A 125 6.44 14.51 0.48
CA ASN A 125 5.33 14.18 -0.43
C ASN A 125 4.53 12.93 0.00
N ALA A 126 4.63 12.49 1.26
CA ALA A 126 3.99 11.25 1.74
C ALA A 126 2.46 11.24 1.52
N VAL A 127 1.75 12.32 1.89
CA VAL A 127 0.30 12.46 1.63
C VAL A 127 -0.04 12.31 0.15
N ARG A 128 0.74 12.93 -0.75
CA ARG A 128 0.50 12.84 -2.19
C ARG A 128 0.70 11.42 -2.70
N ARG A 129 1.72 10.71 -2.21
CA ARG A 129 1.96 9.30 -2.55
C ARG A 129 0.84 8.40 -2.05
N PHE A 130 0.35 8.63 -0.83
CA PHE A 130 -0.79 7.92 -0.27
C PHE A 130 -2.05 8.12 -1.12
N LEU A 131 -2.41 9.37 -1.44
CA LEU A 131 -3.58 9.67 -2.29
C LEU A 131 -3.44 9.09 -3.71
N SER A 132 -2.22 9.09 -4.26
CA SER A 132 -1.93 8.46 -5.55
C SER A 132 -2.11 6.94 -5.49
N ALA A 133 -1.63 6.29 -4.43
CA ALA A 133 -1.82 4.85 -4.23
C ALA A 133 -3.30 4.48 -4.08
N GLN A 134 -4.08 5.25 -3.32
CA GLN A 134 -5.53 5.06 -3.22
C GLN A 134 -6.22 5.23 -4.59
N THR A 135 -5.84 6.25 -5.36
CA THR A 135 -6.39 6.48 -6.71
C THR A 135 -6.07 5.33 -7.65
N LYS A 136 -4.84 4.79 -7.58
CA LYS A 136 -4.44 3.63 -8.38
C LYS A 136 -5.24 2.37 -8.01
N LEU A 137 -5.44 2.10 -6.72
CA LEU A 137 -6.31 1.00 -6.27
C LEU A 137 -7.76 1.19 -6.72
N HIS A 138 -8.25 2.43 -6.76
CA HIS A 138 -9.57 2.74 -7.30
C HIS A 138 -9.68 2.41 -8.80
N GLU A 139 -8.63 2.65 -9.58
CA GLU A 139 -8.61 2.36 -11.01
C GLU A 139 -8.43 0.88 -11.32
N ASP A 140 -7.59 0.19 -10.55
CA ASP A 140 -7.21 -1.20 -10.77
C ASP A 140 -8.25 -2.17 -10.19
N ILE A 141 -8.19 -2.43 -8.87
CA ILE A 141 -8.99 -3.48 -8.20
C ILE A 141 -10.44 -3.07 -7.91
N CYS A 142 -10.72 -1.77 -7.86
CA CYS A 142 -12.08 -1.28 -7.61
C CYS A 142 -12.86 -0.97 -8.91
N GLU A 143 -12.32 -1.32 -10.07
CA GLU A 143 -12.92 -1.08 -11.39
C GLU A 143 -13.38 0.38 -11.62
N LYS A 144 -12.59 1.37 -11.21
CA LYS A 144 -12.94 2.80 -11.27
C LYS A 144 -14.14 3.15 -10.39
N ARG A 145 -14.14 2.61 -9.17
CA ARG A 145 -15.14 2.79 -8.12
C ARG A 145 -16.48 2.09 -8.35
N THR A 146 -16.59 1.25 -9.39
CA THR A 146 -17.84 0.53 -9.64
C THR A 146 -17.96 -0.68 -8.71
N ALA A 147 -16.97 -1.57 -8.72
CA ALA A 147 -16.99 -2.79 -7.91
C ALA A 147 -16.82 -2.52 -6.41
N ALA A 148 -15.93 -1.59 -6.04
CA ALA A 148 -15.67 -1.22 -4.65
C ALA A 148 -15.36 0.27 -4.54
N THR A 149 -15.48 0.87 -3.36
CA THR A 149 -15.05 2.24 -3.12
C THR A 149 -14.29 2.30 -1.81
N ILE A 150 -13.06 2.80 -1.84
CA ILE A 150 -12.24 3.03 -0.66
C ILE A 150 -12.44 4.47 -0.21
N ALA A 151 -12.69 4.64 1.07
CA ALA A 151 -12.65 5.94 1.71
C ALA A 151 -11.76 5.89 2.95
N THR A 152 -11.05 7.00 3.14
CA THR A 152 -9.98 7.13 4.12
C THR A 152 -10.25 8.42 4.89
N HIS A 153 -10.23 8.32 6.22
CA HIS A 153 -10.64 9.38 7.13
C HIS A 153 -9.59 9.57 8.22
N ASP A 154 -9.38 10.81 8.66
CA ASP A 154 -8.59 11.08 9.86
C ASP A 154 -9.38 10.63 11.10
N LEU A 155 -8.86 9.63 11.81
CA LEU A 155 -9.56 9.05 12.97
C LEU A 155 -9.80 10.09 14.07
N GLN A 156 -8.92 11.09 14.23
CA GLN A 156 -9.07 12.11 15.28
C GLN A 156 -10.30 12.99 15.06
N LEU A 157 -10.77 13.09 13.81
CA LEU A 157 -11.91 13.91 13.41
C LEU A 157 -13.21 13.09 13.35
N VAL A 158 -13.13 11.77 13.53
CA VAL A 158 -14.26 10.85 13.45
C VAL A 158 -14.76 10.50 14.85
N LYS A 159 -16.06 10.69 15.10
CA LYS A 159 -16.69 10.40 16.39
C LYS A 159 -17.56 9.16 16.30
N GLY A 160 -17.17 8.10 17.01
CA GLY A 160 -17.92 6.85 17.08
C GLY A 160 -19.04 6.89 18.15
N PRO A 161 -20.05 6.00 18.06
CA PRO A 161 -20.24 4.96 17.04
C PRO A 161 -20.70 5.54 15.69
N LEU A 162 -20.33 4.85 14.60
CA LEU A 162 -20.68 5.26 13.25
C LEU A 162 -21.94 4.53 12.77
N THR A 163 -22.72 5.16 11.91
CA THR A 163 -23.94 4.57 11.33
C THR A 163 -23.86 4.58 9.81
N TYR A 164 -23.78 3.40 9.21
CA TYR A 164 -23.90 3.20 7.77
C TYR A 164 -25.38 3.05 7.41
N SER A 165 -25.94 4.10 6.81
CA SER A 165 -27.37 4.20 6.52
C SER A 165 -27.64 4.67 5.10
N VAL A 166 -28.92 4.70 4.72
CA VAL A 166 -29.35 5.33 3.48
C VAL A 166 -30.25 6.51 3.79
N GLN A 167 -30.15 7.57 2.99
CA GLN A 167 -31.00 8.74 3.09
C GLN A 167 -31.52 9.17 1.72
N PRO A 168 -32.69 9.82 1.65
CA PRO A 168 -33.18 10.40 0.40
C PRO A 168 -32.20 11.46 -0.13
N PRO A 169 -31.98 11.55 -1.45
CA PRO A 169 -31.05 12.51 -2.08
C PRO A 169 -31.32 13.99 -1.73
N ALA A 170 -32.57 14.32 -1.36
CA ALA A 170 -33.01 15.67 -1.03
C ALA A 170 -32.70 16.09 0.42
N GLU A 171 -32.52 15.11 1.30
CA GLU A 171 -32.26 15.29 2.74
C GLU A 171 -30.78 15.13 3.07
N LEU A 172 -30.09 14.25 2.34
CA LEU A 172 -28.67 13.99 2.52
C LEU A 172 -27.83 15.25 2.21
N LYS A 173 -27.24 15.84 3.24
CA LYS A 173 -26.30 16.96 3.14
C LYS A 173 -24.89 16.50 3.46
N ILE A 174 -23.94 16.89 2.63
CA ILE A 174 -22.52 16.60 2.82
C ILE A 174 -21.68 17.82 2.46
N THR A 175 -20.58 18.02 3.17
CA THR A 175 -19.53 18.98 2.80
C THR A 175 -18.45 18.25 2.03
N PRO A 176 -18.47 18.24 0.68
CA PRO A 176 -17.53 17.46 -0.11
C PRO A 176 -16.12 18.05 0.00
N LEU A 177 -15.11 17.21 -0.25
CA LEU A 177 -13.73 17.68 -0.34
C LEU A 177 -13.59 18.88 -1.30
N GLY A 178 -13.04 19.98 -0.78
CA GLY A 178 -12.78 21.23 -1.53
C GLY A 178 -14.03 22.04 -1.93
N ARG A 179 -15.22 21.70 -1.43
CA ARG A 179 -16.49 22.39 -1.72
C ARG A 179 -17.22 22.80 -0.44
N LYS A 180 -18.23 23.67 -0.58
CA LYS A 180 -19.14 24.02 0.53
C LYS A 180 -20.19 22.92 0.73
N GLU A 181 -20.88 22.97 1.87
CA GLU A 181 -22.02 22.08 2.15
C GLU A 181 -23.05 22.14 1.02
N ILE A 182 -23.44 20.97 0.53
CA ILE A 182 -24.37 20.81 -0.58
C ILE A 182 -25.21 19.55 -0.38
N LYS A 183 -26.41 19.53 -0.96
CA LYS A 183 -27.24 18.32 -1.00
C LYS A 183 -26.67 17.29 -1.97
N ALA A 184 -26.84 16.02 -1.64
CA ALA A 184 -26.31 14.92 -2.45
C ALA A 184 -26.85 14.93 -3.89
N LYS A 185 -28.13 15.24 -4.09
CA LYS A 185 -28.75 15.37 -5.42
C LYS A 185 -28.08 16.45 -6.28
N ASP A 186 -27.82 17.62 -5.69
CA ASP A 186 -27.22 18.74 -6.41
C ASP A 186 -25.74 18.49 -6.70
N LEU A 187 -25.03 17.87 -5.75
CA LEU A 187 -23.65 17.43 -5.93
C LEU A 187 -23.52 16.43 -7.08
N LEU A 188 -24.40 15.43 -7.14
CA LEU A 188 -24.37 14.41 -8.20
C LEU A 188 -24.59 15.06 -9.57
N ARG A 189 -25.55 15.98 -9.68
CA ARG A 189 -25.82 16.74 -10.90
C ARG A 189 -24.63 17.59 -11.34
N GLN A 190 -23.97 18.28 -10.40
CA GLN A 190 -22.77 19.07 -10.69
C GLN A 190 -21.63 18.19 -11.22
N LEU A 191 -21.36 17.07 -10.56
CA LEU A 191 -20.31 16.13 -10.97
C LEU A 191 -20.62 15.49 -12.33
N GLN A 192 -21.87 15.17 -12.61
CA GLN A 192 -22.30 14.67 -13.93
C GLN A 192 -22.08 15.73 -15.02
N ALA A 193 -22.46 16.98 -14.77
CA ALA A 193 -22.23 18.08 -15.71
C ALA A 193 -20.73 18.33 -15.96
N GLU A 194 -19.90 18.35 -14.91
CA GLU A 194 -18.44 18.45 -15.02
C GLU A 194 -17.87 17.28 -15.85
N ALA A 195 -18.33 16.05 -15.62
CA ALA A 195 -17.91 14.87 -16.35
C ALA A 195 -18.29 14.92 -17.84
N GLU A 196 -19.48 15.41 -18.16
CA GLU A 196 -19.95 15.63 -19.53
C GLU A 196 -19.19 16.74 -20.24
N GLU A 197 -18.91 17.84 -19.55
CA GLU A 197 -18.12 18.94 -20.10
C GLU A 197 -16.69 18.48 -20.42
N GLN A 198 -16.06 17.74 -19.50
CA GLN A 198 -14.75 17.13 -19.75
C GLN A 198 -14.77 16.15 -20.93
N ARG A 199 -15.88 15.41 -21.12
CA ARG A 199 -16.07 14.55 -22.31
C ARG A 199 -16.08 15.38 -23.59
N LYS A 200 -16.84 16.48 -23.60
CA LYS A 200 -16.96 17.41 -24.74
C LYS A 200 -15.62 18.08 -25.05
N GLN A 201 -14.92 18.61 -24.05
CA GLN A 201 -13.62 19.26 -24.20
C GLN A 201 -12.56 18.28 -24.76
N LYS A 202 -12.53 17.03 -24.29
CA LYS A 202 -11.60 16.00 -24.78
C LYS A 202 -12.04 15.32 -26.09
N LYS A 203 -13.14 15.77 -26.72
CA LYS A 203 -13.73 15.21 -27.95
C LYS A 203 -13.88 13.67 -27.93
N ARG A 204 -14.20 13.10 -26.76
CA ARG A 204 -14.36 11.63 -26.62
C ARG A 204 -15.80 11.23 -26.90
N GLN A 205 -16.00 10.16 -27.67
CA GLN A 205 -17.34 9.61 -27.90
C GLN A 205 -17.99 9.10 -26.61
N ASN A 206 -17.21 8.53 -25.68
CA ASN A 206 -17.72 7.98 -24.43
C ASN A 206 -17.29 8.79 -23.20
N VAL A 207 -18.16 8.86 -22.19
CA VAL A 207 -17.80 9.37 -20.86
C VAL A 207 -16.59 8.57 -20.38
N SER A 208 -15.57 9.24 -19.84
CA SER A 208 -14.39 8.56 -19.30
C SER A 208 -14.85 7.46 -18.35
N GLY A 209 -14.29 6.25 -18.47
CA GLY A 209 -14.62 5.15 -17.55
C GLY A 209 -14.47 5.53 -16.07
N LEU A 210 -13.70 6.58 -15.80
CA LEU A 210 -13.51 7.18 -14.48
C LEU A 210 -14.81 7.76 -13.88
N HIS A 211 -15.82 8.15 -14.66
CA HIS A 211 -17.07 8.74 -14.14
C HIS A 211 -18.26 7.78 -14.15
N LYS A 212 -18.05 6.51 -14.51
CA LYS A 212 -19.13 5.50 -14.52
C LYS A 212 -19.80 5.34 -13.15
N TYR A 213 -19.04 5.53 -12.08
CA TYR A 213 -19.58 5.44 -10.72
C TYR A 213 -20.67 6.48 -10.42
N LEU A 214 -20.70 7.62 -11.14
CA LEU A 214 -21.74 8.65 -10.98
C LEU A 214 -23.12 8.18 -11.47
N GLN A 215 -23.15 7.17 -12.35
CA GLN A 215 -24.40 6.60 -12.88
C GLN A 215 -24.96 5.49 -11.98
N LEU A 216 -24.17 4.96 -11.04
CA LEU A 216 -24.60 3.85 -10.16
C LEU A 216 -25.69 4.24 -9.17
N LEU A 217 -25.80 5.54 -8.88
CA LEU A 217 -26.82 6.10 -8.01
C LEU A 217 -27.94 6.79 -8.80
N ASP A 218 -27.92 6.72 -10.13
CA ASP A 218 -28.96 7.33 -10.93
C ASP A 218 -30.27 6.55 -10.82
N GLY A 219 -31.38 7.27 -10.66
CA GLY A 219 -32.71 6.66 -10.48
C GLY A 219 -32.97 5.94 -9.14
N LYS A 220 -32.03 5.95 -8.18
CA LYS A 220 -32.26 5.37 -6.85
C LYS A 220 -32.95 6.37 -5.91
N ASP A 221 -33.95 5.88 -5.16
CA ASP A 221 -34.70 6.69 -4.19
C ASP A 221 -33.88 7.03 -2.94
N ASN A 222 -32.88 6.21 -2.62
CA ASN A 222 -32.06 6.32 -1.42
C ASN A 222 -30.58 6.21 -1.75
N TYR A 223 -29.76 7.03 -1.09
CA TYR A 223 -28.31 7.10 -1.26
C TYR A 223 -27.58 6.66 0.01
N PRO A 224 -26.49 5.86 -0.11
CA PRO A 224 -25.79 5.36 1.06
C PRO A 224 -24.93 6.46 1.66
N CYS A 225 -24.83 6.49 2.98
CA CYS A 225 -24.04 7.47 3.70
C CYS A 225 -23.48 6.86 4.97
N LEU A 226 -22.28 7.29 5.35
CA LEU A 226 -21.71 7.01 6.66
C LEU A 226 -21.83 8.26 7.51
N VAL A 227 -22.48 8.11 8.66
CA VAL A 227 -22.80 9.19 9.60
C VAL A 227 -22.07 8.95 10.91
N ASP A 228 -21.51 10.01 11.49
CA ASP A 228 -20.86 9.95 12.79
C ASP A 228 -21.87 10.08 13.96
N ALA A 229 -21.36 9.98 15.19
CA ALA A 229 -22.18 10.11 16.39
C ALA A 229 -22.83 11.50 16.57
N GLU A 230 -22.33 12.53 15.88
CA GLU A 230 -22.89 13.90 15.89
C GLU A 230 -23.92 14.12 14.79
N GLY A 231 -24.26 13.07 14.02
CA GLY A 231 -25.21 13.17 12.90
C GLY A 231 -24.60 13.78 11.64
N VAL A 232 -23.27 13.91 11.57
CA VAL A 232 -22.57 14.48 10.43
C VAL A 232 -22.23 13.38 9.42
N VAL A 233 -22.53 13.62 8.15
CA VAL A 233 -22.14 12.72 7.06
C VAL A 233 -20.63 12.84 6.80
N ILE A 234 -19.89 11.75 7.05
CA ILE A 234 -18.44 11.68 6.84
C ILE A 234 -18.06 11.08 5.49
N SER A 235 -18.94 10.25 4.90
CA SER A 235 -18.73 9.63 3.60
C SER A 235 -20.03 9.47 2.83
N PHE A 236 -19.97 9.68 1.52
CA PHE A 236 -21.05 9.42 0.57
C PHE A 236 -20.55 8.49 -0.56
N PRO A 237 -20.53 7.16 -0.33
CA PRO A 237 -20.10 6.19 -1.34
C PRO A 237 -21.07 6.10 -2.54
N PRO A 238 -20.61 5.83 -3.77
CA PRO A 238 -19.22 5.76 -4.23
C PRO A 238 -18.63 7.14 -4.63
N ILE A 239 -19.30 8.23 -4.26
CA ILE A 239 -19.06 9.57 -4.81
C ILE A 239 -17.85 10.25 -4.15
N THR A 240 -17.93 10.56 -2.86
CA THR A 240 -16.92 11.41 -2.19
C THR A 240 -16.93 11.29 -0.67
N ASN A 241 -15.84 11.78 -0.07
CA ASN A 241 -15.68 11.89 1.38
C ASN A 241 -15.97 13.32 1.83
N SER A 242 -16.19 13.49 3.13
CA SER A 242 -16.42 14.80 3.75
C SER A 242 -15.12 15.54 4.03
N GLU A 243 -15.09 16.86 3.78
CA GLU A 243 -13.96 17.74 4.12
C GLU A 243 -13.65 17.72 5.63
N LYS A 244 -14.65 17.44 6.47
CA LYS A 244 -14.51 17.37 7.93
C LYS A 244 -13.57 16.25 8.39
N THR A 245 -13.44 15.17 7.64
CA THR A 245 -12.61 13.99 8.00
C THR A 245 -11.37 13.86 7.11
N LYS A 246 -11.01 14.95 6.43
CA LYS A 246 -9.91 14.98 5.47
C LYS A 246 -8.57 14.69 6.13
N ILE A 247 -7.81 13.82 5.49
CA ILE A 247 -6.44 13.48 5.87
C ILE A 247 -5.52 14.68 5.64
N ARG A 248 -4.71 14.97 6.66
CA ARG A 248 -3.71 16.03 6.67
C ARG A 248 -2.32 15.42 6.85
N LYS A 249 -1.28 16.23 6.65
CA LYS A 249 0.11 15.82 6.94
C LYS A 249 0.28 15.42 8.41
N THR A 250 -0.50 15.99 9.32
CA THR A 250 -0.46 15.73 10.76
C THR A 250 -1.15 14.44 11.18
N THR A 251 -2.00 13.87 10.32
CA THR A 251 -2.77 12.65 10.59
C THR A 251 -1.82 11.47 10.84
N ARG A 252 -2.08 10.74 11.92
CA ARG A 252 -1.33 9.54 12.32
C ARG A 252 -2.17 8.28 12.33
N ASP A 253 -3.46 8.44 12.63
CA ASP A 253 -4.41 7.36 12.75
C ASP A 253 -5.48 7.53 11.67
N LEU A 254 -5.74 6.47 10.93
CA LEU A 254 -6.68 6.45 9.83
C LEU A 254 -7.84 5.53 10.15
N PHE A 255 -9.06 6.00 9.90
CA PHE A 255 -10.22 5.13 9.75
C PHE A 255 -10.38 4.80 8.26
N LEU A 256 -10.33 3.52 7.93
CA LEU A 256 -10.42 3.01 6.57
C LEU A 256 -11.79 2.33 6.41
N GLU A 257 -12.47 2.65 5.33
CA GLU A 257 -13.70 1.97 4.92
C GLU A 257 -13.62 1.53 3.45
N VAL A 258 -14.21 0.38 3.16
CA VAL A 258 -14.42 -0.12 1.81
C VAL A 258 -15.87 -0.57 1.67
N THR A 259 -16.57 -0.02 0.68
CA THR A 259 -17.96 -0.38 0.37
C THR A 259 -18.07 -1.02 -1.00
N SER A 260 -18.96 -2.00 -1.15
CA SER A 260 -19.26 -2.68 -2.41
C SER A 260 -20.74 -3.01 -2.54
N ASP A 261 -21.22 -3.01 -3.77
CA ASP A 261 -22.55 -3.50 -4.16
C ASP A 261 -22.53 -4.97 -4.60
N THR A 262 -21.36 -5.53 -4.92
CA THR A 262 -21.22 -6.85 -5.55
C THR A 262 -20.87 -7.95 -4.55
N SER A 263 -19.82 -7.78 -3.75
CA SER A 263 -19.36 -8.84 -2.83
C SER A 263 -18.58 -8.31 -1.63
N LEU A 264 -18.77 -8.96 -0.48
CA LEU A 264 -17.97 -8.74 0.72
C LEU A 264 -16.50 -9.14 0.51
N GLN A 265 -16.23 -10.17 -0.30
CA GLN A 265 -14.86 -10.63 -0.53
C GLN A 265 -14.04 -9.56 -1.25
N ILE A 266 -14.63 -8.87 -2.25
CA ILE A 266 -13.98 -7.75 -2.94
C ILE A 266 -13.62 -6.64 -1.93
N CYS A 267 -14.51 -6.32 -0.99
CA CYS A 267 -14.19 -5.34 0.04
C CYS A 267 -12.97 -5.75 0.89
N LYS A 268 -12.89 -7.02 1.27
CA LYS A 268 -11.77 -7.56 2.06
C LYS A 268 -10.46 -7.54 1.28
N ASP A 269 -10.47 -8.02 0.03
CA ASP A 269 -9.29 -8.05 -0.83
C ASP A 269 -8.77 -6.63 -1.10
N VAL A 270 -9.68 -5.68 -1.33
CA VAL A 270 -9.35 -4.26 -1.50
C VAL A 270 -8.78 -3.66 -0.22
N MET A 271 -9.33 -4.00 0.95
CA MET A 271 -8.82 -3.54 2.23
C MET A 271 -7.42 -4.10 2.53
N ASP A 272 -7.19 -5.39 2.28
CA ASP A 272 -5.88 -6.04 2.43
C ASP A 272 -4.83 -5.36 1.53
N ALA A 273 -5.17 -5.12 0.25
CA ALA A 273 -4.29 -4.44 -0.70
C ALA A 273 -3.99 -2.99 -0.28
N LEU A 274 -4.99 -2.28 0.25
CA LEU A 274 -4.83 -0.92 0.75
C LEU A 274 -3.86 -0.88 1.94
N ILE A 275 -4.06 -1.74 2.94
CA ILE A 275 -3.21 -1.81 4.13
C ILE A 275 -1.76 -2.13 3.73
N LEU A 276 -1.56 -3.08 2.82
CA LEU A 276 -0.23 -3.42 2.30
C LEU A 276 0.43 -2.20 1.66
N LYS A 277 -0.30 -1.46 0.80
CA LYS A 277 0.24 -0.26 0.15
C LYS A 277 0.57 0.85 1.14
N ILE A 278 -0.23 1.02 2.20
CA ILE A 278 0.07 1.98 3.26
C ILE A 278 1.32 1.55 4.04
N ALA A 279 1.47 0.26 4.33
CA ALA A 279 2.65 -0.28 5.01
C ALA A 279 3.93 -0.08 4.20
N GLU A 280 3.90 -0.38 2.88
CA GLU A 280 5.01 -0.11 1.97
C GLU A 280 5.39 1.39 1.96
N LEU A 281 4.39 2.28 1.88
CA LEU A 281 4.63 3.73 1.87
C LEU A 281 5.17 4.24 3.19
N ASN A 282 4.71 3.70 4.32
CA ASN A 282 5.20 4.09 5.65
C ASN A 282 6.66 3.69 5.81
N ARG A 283 7.02 2.44 5.46
CA ARG A 283 8.41 1.97 5.45
C ARG A 283 9.31 2.85 4.60
N PHE A 284 8.90 3.12 3.36
CA PHE A 284 9.66 4.01 2.47
C PHE A 284 9.87 5.41 3.07
N THR A 285 8.85 5.93 3.77
CA THR A 285 8.93 7.25 4.40
C THR A 285 9.86 7.26 5.60
N MET A 286 10.01 6.13 6.31
CA MET A 286 10.95 6.00 7.42
C MET A 286 12.40 5.85 6.91
N GLU A 287 12.64 4.98 5.93
CA GLU A 287 13.97 4.77 5.33
C GLU A 287 14.52 6.08 4.71
N ASN A 288 13.69 6.84 4.00
CA ASN A 288 14.11 8.10 3.38
C ASN A 288 14.25 9.28 4.36
N LYS A 289 13.79 9.14 5.61
CA LYS A 289 13.99 10.17 6.64
C LYS A 289 15.39 10.11 7.24
N GLU A 290 16.01 8.93 7.23
CA GLU A 290 17.37 8.71 7.74
C GLU A 290 18.44 9.27 6.79
N GLU A 291 18.19 9.34 5.49
CA GLU A 291 19.11 9.94 4.51
C GLU A 291 19.02 11.49 4.43
N GLY A 292 18.02 12.11 5.05
CA GLY A 292 17.70 13.54 4.92
C GLY A 292 18.06 14.43 6.12
N SER A 293 18.73 13.90 7.15
CA SER A 293 19.17 14.69 8.32
C SER A 293 20.50 15.40 8.07
N GLY A 294 20.58 16.13 6.96
CA GLY A 294 21.67 17.05 6.66
C GLY A 294 21.10 18.34 6.11
N SER A 295 21.25 19.42 6.89
CA SER A 295 20.96 20.82 6.56
C SER A 295 19.57 21.36 6.95
N ASP A 296 19.66 22.43 7.75
CA ASP A 296 18.70 23.54 7.96
C ASP A 296 17.65 23.38 9.06
N ASP A 297 18.07 23.60 10.32
CA ASP A 297 17.47 24.65 11.15
C ASP A 297 18.42 25.05 12.29
N GLU A 298 18.81 26.32 12.30
CA GLU A 298 19.55 26.97 13.40
C GLU A 298 18.61 27.30 14.56
N SER A 299 19.08 26.97 15.77
CA SER A 299 18.71 27.50 17.09
C SER A 299 17.23 27.46 17.53
N ASP A 300 16.93 26.54 18.45
CA ASP A 300 16.59 26.97 19.81
C ASP A 300 16.96 25.88 20.83
N ALA A 301 17.81 26.26 21.78
CA ALA A 301 18.32 25.39 22.83
C ALA A 301 17.27 25.21 23.94
N LEU A 302 17.05 23.96 24.37
CA LEU A 302 16.91 23.51 25.78
C LEU A 302 16.18 22.15 25.84
N CYS A 303 16.93 21.04 25.87
CA CYS A 303 16.67 19.84 26.68
C CYS A 303 17.83 18.85 26.53
N GLY A 304 18.28 18.26 27.66
CA GLY A 304 19.58 17.59 27.84
C GLY A 304 19.82 16.29 27.06
N PRO A 305 21.02 15.71 27.19
CA PRO A 305 21.45 14.57 26.39
C PRO A 305 20.73 13.31 26.87
N VAL A 306 19.74 12.86 26.10
CA VAL A 306 19.26 11.49 26.23
C VAL A 306 20.23 10.64 25.41
N ASN A 307 21.02 9.80 26.08
CA ASN A 307 21.80 8.75 25.44
C ASN A 307 20.85 7.89 24.60
N VAL A 308 20.93 8.02 23.28
CA VAL A 308 20.25 7.11 22.35
C VAL A 308 21.28 6.08 21.93
N ASP A 309 21.14 4.86 22.47
CA ASP A 309 21.87 3.69 22.02
C ASP A 309 21.72 3.53 20.48
N PRO A 310 22.81 3.36 19.70
CA PRO A 310 22.75 3.26 18.24
C PRO A 310 22.10 1.96 17.71
N ASN A 311 21.53 1.12 18.58
CA ASN A 311 21.13 -0.25 18.27
C ASN A 311 19.61 -0.50 18.31
N GLN A 312 18.78 0.55 18.38
CA GLN A 312 17.33 0.43 18.23
C GLN A 312 16.89 0.90 16.84
N ASN A 313 17.09 0.05 15.84
CA ASN A 313 16.29 0.10 14.61
C ASN A 313 14.87 -0.43 14.91
N THR A 314 14.17 0.21 15.85
CA THR A 314 12.81 -0.16 16.24
C THR A 314 11.85 0.42 15.22
N GLN A 315 11.61 -0.32 14.14
CA GLN A 315 10.42 -0.14 13.32
C GLN A 315 9.21 -0.20 14.26
N GLN A 316 8.58 0.95 14.56
CA GLN A 316 7.30 0.92 15.28
C GLN A 316 6.28 0.24 14.35
N PRO A 317 5.71 -0.91 14.75
CA PRO A 317 4.81 -1.66 13.87
C PRO A 317 3.55 -0.85 13.63
N LEU A 318 3.04 -0.89 12.41
CA LEU A 318 1.71 -0.39 12.10
C LEU A 318 0.70 -1.23 12.87
N VAL A 319 -0.23 -0.57 13.56
CA VAL A 319 -1.27 -1.27 14.34
C VAL A 319 -2.59 -1.21 13.57
N VAL A 320 -3.17 -2.37 13.25
CA VAL A 320 -4.51 -2.47 12.67
C VAL A 320 -5.49 -2.88 13.75
N GLU A 321 -6.39 -1.99 14.15
CA GLU A 321 -7.46 -2.33 15.08
C GLU A 321 -8.66 -2.90 14.32
N GLN A 322 -9.21 -3.97 14.89
CA GLN A 322 -10.43 -4.57 14.39
C GLN A 322 -11.64 -3.65 14.59
N VAL A 323 -12.47 -3.54 13.54
CA VAL A 323 -13.74 -2.81 13.60
C VAL A 323 -14.88 -3.79 13.44
N ARG A 324 -15.90 -3.65 14.29
CA ARG A 324 -17.14 -4.43 14.21
C ARG A 324 -18.18 -3.67 13.42
N VAL A 325 -18.68 -4.30 12.36
CA VAL A 325 -19.91 -3.89 11.69
C VAL A 325 -21.04 -4.74 12.27
N VAL A 326 -22.00 -4.09 12.93
CA VAL A 326 -23.17 -4.73 13.53
C VAL A 326 -24.44 -4.23 12.84
N ASP A 327 -25.53 -4.99 12.89
CA ASP A 327 -26.83 -4.46 12.52
C ASP A 327 -27.43 -3.56 13.61
N MET A 328 -28.63 -3.03 13.37
CA MET A 328 -29.32 -2.18 14.34
C MET A 328 -29.66 -2.93 15.64
N ASP A 329 -29.86 -4.24 15.55
CA ASP A 329 -30.13 -5.12 16.70
C ASP A 329 -28.85 -5.52 17.46
N GLY A 330 -27.68 -5.15 16.94
CA GLY A 330 -26.38 -5.42 17.55
C GLY A 330 -25.75 -6.76 17.15
N ASN A 331 -26.35 -7.50 16.22
CA ASN A 331 -25.75 -8.73 15.71
C ASN A 331 -24.57 -8.41 14.79
N LEU A 332 -23.48 -9.15 14.96
CA LEU A 332 -22.28 -8.98 14.16
C LEU A 332 -22.53 -9.37 12.70
N LYS A 333 -22.30 -8.44 11.77
CA LYS A 333 -22.33 -8.66 10.33
C LYS A 333 -20.94 -8.93 9.77
N VAL A 334 -19.98 -8.08 10.12
CA VAL A 334 -18.60 -8.17 9.64
C VAL A 334 -17.65 -7.81 10.77
N LEU A 335 -16.60 -8.59 10.93
CA LEU A 335 -15.45 -8.28 11.77
C LEU A 335 -14.22 -8.32 10.88
N TYR A 336 -13.46 -7.23 10.83
CA TYR A 336 -12.26 -7.15 10.01
C TYR A 336 -11.15 -6.36 10.74
N PRO A 337 -9.87 -6.78 10.63
CA PRO A 337 -9.40 -8.03 10.00
C PRO A 337 -9.69 -9.26 10.87
N SER A 338 -10.27 -10.32 10.31
CA SER A 338 -10.49 -11.60 11.01
C SER A 338 -9.26 -12.53 10.94
N LYS A 339 -9.36 -13.76 11.47
CA LYS A 339 -8.25 -14.74 11.46
C LYS A 339 -7.81 -15.17 10.05
N THR A 340 -8.72 -15.13 9.08
CA THR A 340 -8.46 -15.51 7.68
C THR A 340 -8.07 -14.33 6.81
N ASP A 341 -8.33 -13.10 7.26
CA ASP A 341 -8.01 -11.89 6.51
C ASP A 341 -6.52 -11.55 6.67
N LEU A 342 -5.95 -10.78 5.73
CA LEU A 342 -4.51 -10.51 5.60
C LEU A 342 -3.65 -11.73 5.24
N ALA A 343 -4.24 -12.92 5.04
CA ALA A 343 -3.50 -14.13 4.66
C ALA A 343 -2.87 -14.03 3.26
N THR A 344 -3.58 -13.37 2.33
CA THR A 344 -3.14 -13.17 0.93
C THR A 344 -1.92 -12.25 0.83
N VAL A 345 -1.69 -11.41 1.84
CA VAL A 345 -0.56 -10.48 1.93
C VAL A 345 0.52 -10.95 2.94
N SER A 346 0.35 -12.15 3.51
CA SER A 346 1.25 -12.75 4.51
C SER A 346 2.66 -13.04 4.00
N SER A 347 2.88 -13.08 2.69
CA SER A 347 4.22 -13.19 2.11
C SER A 347 5.05 -11.91 2.25
N LEU A 348 4.38 -10.76 2.42
CA LEU A 348 4.99 -9.43 2.50
C LEU A 348 4.81 -8.78 3.90
N LEU A 349 3.88 -9.28 4.69
CA LEU A 349 3.54 -8.79 6.04
C LEU A 349 3.71 -9.89 7.09
N THR A 350 4.39 -9.56 8.18
CA THR A 350 4.37 -10.36 9.41
C THR A 350 3.26 -9.82 10.29
N VAL A 351 2.17 -10.59 10.41
CA VAL A 351 1.01 -10.22 11.21
C VAL A 351 1.17 -10.75 12.63
N ILE A 352 1.36 -9.86 13.59
CA ILE A 352 1.39 -10.17 15.03
C ILE A 352 -0.04 -10.01 15.54
N ARG A 353 -0.67 -11.09 15.99
CA ARG A 353 -2.03 -11.09 16.55
C ARG A 353 -2.02 -11.13 18.06
#